data_AF-A0AA36FSJ2-F1
#
_entry.id   AF-A0AA36FSJ2-F1
#
_cell.length_a   1.000
_cell.length_b   1.000
_cell.length_c   1.000
_cell.angle_alpha   90.00
_cell.angle_beta   90.00
_cell.angle_gamma   90.00
#
_symmetry.space_group_name_H-M   'P 1'
#
loop_
_entity.id
_entity.type
_entity.pdbx_description
1 polymer ?
#
loop_
_entity_poly.entity_id
_entity_poly.type
_entity_poly.pdbx_seq_one_letter_code
_entity_poly.pdbx_strand_id
1 'polypeptide(L)'
;MKRVSKEKIRQLIDAASNSKHIESLSLSNTAIADTEARCIEKMLENSPSLKVLNVESNFITPEMLARLLKATLKTQSVIEFHAENQRQGVLGIQIEMDMMMTIEENESLLRVGVAFQSMEARHRVSEALERNYERLRVRRRENNDPTATSK
;
A
#
# COMPACT_ATOMS: atom_id res chain seq x y z
N MET A 1 -4.52 28.75 6.24
CA MET A 1 -5.00 27.37 6.00
C MET A 1 -5.29 26.70 7.33
N LYS A 2 -6.53 26.25 7.58
CA LYS A 2 -6.87 25.48 8.79
C LYS A 2 -6.40 24.04 8.58
N ARG A 3 -5.41 23.60 9.36
CA ARG A 3 -4.98 22.20 9.35
C ARG A 3 -6.04 21.34 10.01
N VAL A 4 -6.37 20.19 9.42
CA VAL A 4 -7.16 19.17 10.09
C VAL A 4 -6.37 18.69 11.32
N SER A 5 -7.03 18.57 12.46
CA SER A 5 -6.34 18.09 13.67
C SER A 5 -5.96 16.62 13.51
N LYS A 6 -4.84 16.21 14.12
CA LYS A 6 -4.40 14.80 14.13
C LYS A 6 -5.47 13.86 14.69
N GLU A 7 -6.23 14.33 15.68
CA GLU A 7 -7.36 13.59 16.24
C GLU A 7 -8.45 13.32 15.20
N LYS A 8 -8.83 14.31 14.39
CA LYS A 8 -9.80 14.13 13.31
C LYS A 8 -9.28 13.18 12.23
N ILE A 9 -7.98 13.21 11.94
CA ILE A 9 -7.38 12.26 11.01
C ILE A 9 -7.48 10.82 11.55
N ARG A 10 -7.20 10.60 12.84
CA ARG A 10 -7.38 9.27 13.46
C ARG A 10 -8.83 8.82 13.41
N GLN A 11 -9.78 9.70 13.76
CA GLN A 11 -11.21 9.40 13.67
C GLN A 11 -11.63 9.05 12.23
N LEU A 12 -11.08 9.75 11.23
CA LEU A 12 -11.31 9.44 9.82
C LEU A 12 -10.78 8.05 9.46
N ILE A 13 -9.55 7.71 9.86
CA ILE A 13 -8.95 6.39 9.60
C ILE A 13 -9.75 5.29 10.30
N ASP A 14 -10.15 5.50 11.56
CA ASP A 14 -10.96 4.54 12.32
C ASP A 14 -12.34 4.33 11.67
N ALA A 15 -12.99 5.41 11.23
CA ALA A 15 -14.25 5.31 10.48
C ALA A 15 -14.04 4.56 9.16
N ALA A 16 -12.94 4.82 8.45
CA ALA A 16 -12.61 4.12 7.21
C ALA A 16 -12.34 2.63 7.42
N SER A 17 -11.68 2.26 8.52
CA SER A 17 -11.44 0.87 8.91
C SER A 17 -12.70 0.06 9.17
N ASN A 18 -13.81 0.72 9.53
CA ASN A 18 -15.10 0.05 9.73
C ASN A 18 -15.93 -0.04 8.44
N SER A 19 -15.51 0.64 7.36
CA SER A 19 -16.19 0.58 6.08
C SER A 19 -15.71 -0.61 5.24
N LYS A 20 -16.67 -1.32 4.65
CA LYS A 20 -16.43 -2.40 3.67
C LYS A 20 -16.55 -1.91 2.22
N HIS A 21 -16.66 -0.60 2.01
CA HIS A 21 -16.94 0.01 0.71
C HIS A 21 -15.90 1.05 0.29
N ILE A 22 -15.02 1.46 1.20
CA ILE A 22 -13.96 2.42 0.82
C ILE A 22 -12.93 1.67 -0.01
N GLU A 23 -12.72 2.17 -1.21
CA GLU A 23 -11.72 1.65 -2.16
C GLU A 23 -10.48 2.54 -2.23
N SER A 24 -10.58 3.82 -1.89
CA SER A 24 -9.46 4.75 -1.98
C SER A 24 -9.40 5.66 -0.75
N LEU A 25 -8.22 5.75 -0.13
CA LEU A 25 -7.93 6.69 0.94
C LEU A 25 -6.65 7.46 0.61
N SER A 26 -6.76 8.79 0.55
CA SER A 26 -5.62 9.69 0.35
C SER A 26 -5.48 10.65 1.52
N LEU A 27 -4.29 10.65 2.12
CA LEU A 27 -3.85 11.49 3.23
C LEU A 27 -2.54 12.22 2.88
N SER A 28 -2.32 12.51 1.59
CA SER A 28 -1.12 13.20 1.12
C SER A 28 -1.00 14.62 1.69
N ASN A 29 0.21 15.01 2.13
CA ASN A 29 0.50 16.33 2.69
C ASN A 29 -0.44 16.75 3.85
N THR A 30 -0.81 15.79 4.71
CA THR A 30 -1.68 16.03 5.88
C THR A 30 -0.91 16.13 7.20
N ALA A 31 0.42 16.06 7.13
CA ALA A 31 1.33 16.06 8.26
C ALA A 31 1.12 14.90 9.25
N ILE A 32 0.70 13.73 8.74
CA ILE A 32 0.67 12.50 9.52
C ILE A 32 2.09 12.00 9.79
N ALA A 33 2.26 11.40 10.95
CA ALA A 33 3.48 10.72 11.38
C ALA A 33 3.12 9.32 11.88
N ASP A 34 4.10 8.59 12.39
CA ASP A 34 3.95 7.19 12.82
C ASP A 34 2.78 6.95 13.78
N THR A 35 2.47 7.91 14.66
CA THR A 35 1.35 7.80 15.60
C THR A 35 0.00 7.66 14.90
N GLU A 36 -0.21 8.42 13.82
CA GLU A 36 -1.42 8.33 13.00
C GLU A 36 -1.35 7.16 12.02
N ALA A 37 -0.16 6.86 11.48
CA ALA A 37 0.06 5.75 10.57
C ALA A 37 -0.21 4.37 11.20
N ARG A 38 -0.04 4.21 12.52
CA ARG A 38 -0.46 2.98 13.24
C ARG A 38 -1.95 2.69 13.13
N CYS A 39 -2.81 3.71 12.99
CA CYS A 39 -4.22 3.47 12.70
C CYS A 39 -4.41 2.94 11.26
N ILE A 40 -3.60 3.43 10.31
CA ILE A 40 -3.61 2.96 8.91
C ILE A 40 -3.14 1.50 8.85
N GLU A 41 -2.12 1.12 9.62
CA GLU A 41 -1.67 -0.28 9.75
C GLU A 41 -2.84 -1.20 10.11
N LYS A 42 -3.57 -0.88 11.18
CA LYS A 42 -4.77 -1.64 11.58
C LYS A 42 -5.85 -1.65 10.52
N MET A 43 -6.06 -0.53 9.82
CA MET A 43 -7.04 -0.44 8.74
C MET A 43 -6.68 -1.39 7.59
N LEU A 44 -5.41 -1.45 7.19
CA LEU A 44 -4.93 -2.33 6.11
C LEU A 44 -5.12 -3.81 6.44
N GLU A 45 -4.93 -4.18 7.71
CA GLU A 45 -5.13 -5.57 8.16
C GLU A 45 -6.60 -6.00 8.19
N ASN A 46 -7.54 -5.05 8.26
CA ASN A 46 -8.97 -5.35 8.47
C ASN A 46 -9.87 -4.97 7.28
N SER A 47 -9.44 -4.10 6.37
CA SER A 47 -10.27 -3.60 5.28
C SER A 47 -10.07 -4.42 3.99
N PRO A 48 -11.04 -5.26 3.59
CA PRO A 48 -10.95 -6.04 2.36
C PRO A 48 -11.25 -5.21 1.09
N SER A 49 -11.82 -4.00 1.24
CA SER A 49 -12.27 -3.19 0.11
C SER A 49 -11.22 -2.19 -0.37
N LEU A 50 -10.28 -1.78 0.48
CA LEU A 50 -9.31 -0.75 0.12
C LEU A 50 -8.41 -1.20 -1.04
N LYS A 51 -8.37 -0.41 -2.10
CA LYS A 51 -7.61 -0.63 -3.33
C LYS A 51 -6.42 0.31 -3.44
N VAL A 52 -6.60 1.57 -3.05
CA VAL A 52 -5.59 2.62 -3.20
C VAL A 52 -5.35 3.29 -1.85
N LEU A 53 -4.09 3.31 -1.43
CA LEU A 53 -3.64 4.09 -0.28
C LEU A 53 -2.60 5.11 -0.75
N ASN A 54 -2.84 6.40 -0.48
CA ASN A 54 -1.85 7.45 -0.69
C ASN A 54 -1.54 8.16 0.64
N VAL A 55 -0.28 8.10 1.05
CA VAL A 55 0.29 8.77 2.23
C VAL A 55 1.55 9.58 1.90
N GLU A 56 1.68 10.02 0.66
CA GLU A 56 2.82 10.81 0.16
C GLU A 56 3.02 12.13 0.93
N SER A 57 4.23 12.68 0.87
CA SER A 57 4.53 14.03 1.38
C SER A 57 4.20 14.22 2.87
N ASN A 58 4.51 13.22 3.70
CA ASN A 58 4.23 13.22 5.13
C ASN A 58 5.51 13.04 5.98
N PHE A 59 5.33 12.70 7.26
CA PHE A 59 6.40 12.54 8.26
C PHE A 59 6.49 11.08 8.75
N ILE A 60 6.16 10.12 7.89
CA ILE A 60 6.18 8.69 8.23
C ILE A 60 7.62 8.19 8.11
N THR A 61 8.10 7.46 9.11
CA THR A 61 9.45 6.87 9.12
C THR A 61 9.55 5.68 8.16
N PRO A 62 10.75 5.35 7.66
CA PRO A 62 10.98 4.15 6.84
C PRO A 62 10.50 2.86 7.53
N GLU A 63 10.73 2.71 8.83
CA GLU A 63 10.30 1.55 9.61
C GLU A 63 8.78 1.43 9.63
N MET A 64 8.08 2.55 9.79
CA MET A 64 6.63 2.55 9.77
C MET A 64 6.08 2.27 8.36
N LEU A 65 6.72 2.77 7.29
CA LEU A 65 6.35 2.41 5.92
C LEU A 65 6.49 0.91 5.65
N ALA A 66 7.56 0.27 6.13
CA ALA A 66 7.73 -1.18 5.99
C ALA A 66 6.61 -1.95 6.70
N ARG A 67 6.21 -1.49 7.89
CA ARG A 67 5.05 -2.05 8.60
C ARG A 67 3.75 -1.88 7.84
N LEU A 68 3.51 -0.72 7.23
CA LEU A 68 2.32 -0.48 6.41
C LEU A 68 2.29 -1.42 5.20
N LEU A 69 3.41 -1.56 4.48
CA LEU A 69 3.53 -2.52 3.38
C LEU A 69 3.25 -3.94 3.87
N LYS A 70 3.83 -4.34 5.01
CA LYS A 70 3.62 -5.68 5.58
C LYS A 70 2.16 -5.95 5.96
N ALA A 71 1.46 -4.94 6.46
CA ALA A 71 0.04 -5.04 6.78
C ALA A 71 -0.81 -5.36 5.54
N THR A 72 -0.40 -4.93 4.33
CA THR A 72 -1.11 -5.24 3.08
C THR A 72 -1.16 -6.74 2.77
N LEU A 73 -0.24 -7.54 3.31
CA LEU A 73 -0.24 -9.01 3.13
C LEU A 73 -1.42 -9.71 3.79
N LYS A 74 -2.06 -9.10 4.78
CA LYS A 74 -3.17 -9.71 5.52
C LYS A 74 -4.44 -9.81 4.69
N THR A 75 -4.79 -8.74 3.99
CA THR A 75 -6.02 -8.65 3.20
C THR A 75 -5.75 -8.82 1.71
N GLN A 76 -4.54 -8.50 1.23
CA GLN A 76 -4.17 -8.46 -0.18
C GLN A 76 -5.24 -7.78 -1.06
N SER A 77 -5.85 -6.72 -0.51
CA SER A 77 -6.90 -5.95 -1.18
C SER A 77 -6.32 -4.78 -1.96
N VAL A 78 -5.24 -4.18 -1.44
CA VAL A 78 -4.58 -2.99 -1.97
C VAL A 78 -3.82 -3.33 -3.25
N ILE A 79 -4.12 -2.58 -4.31
CA ILE A 79 -3.45 -2.67 -5.61
C ILE A 79 -2.45 -1.52 -5.83
N GLU A 80 -2.61 -0.42 -5.10
CA GLU A 80 -1.74 0.75 -5.21
C GLU A 80 -1.37 1.30 -3.82
N PHE A 81 -0.07 1.36 -3.56
CA PHE A 81 0.49 1.90 -2.32
C PHE A 81 1.44 3.05 -2.65
N HIS A 82 1.07 4.28 -2.29
CA HIS A 82 1.84 5.49 -2.60
C HIS A 82 2.34 6.15 -1.31
N ALA A 83 3.65 6.24 -1.14
CA ALA A 83 4.30 6.75 0.07
C ALA A 83 5.57 7.58 -0.22
N GLU A 84 5.73 8.12 -1.42
CA GLU A 84 6.88 8.93 -1.82
C GLU A 84 6.97 10.26 -1.06
N ASN A 85 8.14 10.90 -1.13
CA ASN A 85 8.39 12.25 -0.60
C ASN A 85 8.17 12.42 0.92
N GLN A 86 8.39 11.37 1.72
CA GLN A 86 8.42 11.53 3.17
C GLN A 86 9.56 12.48 3.59
N ARG A 87 9.40 13.12 4.76
CA ARG A 87 10.46 13.98 5.34
C ARG A 87 11.79 13.24 5.48
N GLN A 88 11.76 11.97 5.85
CA GLN A 88 12.93 11.10 5.81
C GLN A 88 12.96 10.40 4.45
N GLY A 89 13.74 10.93 3.51
CA GLY A 89 13.80 10.40 2.14
C GLY A 89 14.71 9.18 1.99
N VAL A 90 15.61 8.93 2.94
CA VAL A 90 16.52 7.76 2.92
C VAL A 90 15.89 6.64 3.75
N LEU A 91 15.61 5.50 3.11
CA LEU A 91 14.99 4.35 3.77
C LEU A 91 15.98 3.52 4.58
N GLY A 92 17.20 3.36 4.05
CA GLY A 92 18.22 2.47 4.60
C GLY A 92 18.12 1.06 4.01
N ILE A 93 19.28 0.46 3.70
CA ILE A 93 19.37 -0.81 2.95
C ILE A 93 18.55 -1.93 3.60
N GLN A 94 18.62 -2.08 4.92
CA GLN A 94 17.88 -3.13 5.62
C GLN A 94 16.36 -3.00 5.46
N ILE A 95 15.84 -1.77 5.50
CA ILE A 95 14.41 -1.49 5.34
C ILE A 95 13.99 -1.70 3.88
N GLU A 96 14.81 -1.28 2.93
CA GLU A 96 14.56 -1.53 1.51
C GLU A 96 14.46 -3.02 1.19
N MET A 97 15.34 -3.84 1.76
CA MET A 97 15.30 -5.29 1.57
C MET A 97 14.05 -5.92 2.21
N ASP A 98 13.64 -5.46 3.40
CA ASP A 98 12.40 -5.93 4.05
C ASP A 98 11.14 -5.57 3.25
N MET A 99 11.07 -4.33 2.77
CA MET A 99 10.00 -3.88 1.88
C MET A 99 9.95 -4.67 0.57
N MET A 100 11.11 -4.91 -0.04
CA MET A 100 11.23 -5.70 -1.27
C MET A 100 10.69 -7.12 -1.06
N MET A 101 11.14 -7.84 -0.01
CA MET A 101 10.63 -9.19 0.29
C MET A 101 9.11 -9.17 0.53
N THR A 102 8.61 -8.17 1.25
CA THR A 102 7.17 -7.99 1.48
C THR A 102 6.39 -7.80 0.17
N ILE A 103 6.93 -7.01 -0.78
CA ILE A 103 6.29 -6.79 -2.09
C ILE A 103 6.31 -8.06 -2.94
N GLU A 104 7.39 -8.85 -2.87
CA GLU A 104 7.47 -10.13 -3.57
C GLU A 104 6.46 -11.15 -3.07
N GLU A 105 6.18 -11.18 -1.77
CA GLU A 105 5.15 -12.04 -1.16
C GLU A 105 3.72 -11.58 -1.48
N ASN A 106 3.53 -10.30 -1.81
CA ASN A 106 2.22 -9.74 -2.11
C ASN A 106 1.80 -10.04 -3.56
N GLU A 107 0.60 -10.60 -3.74
CA GLU A 107 0.09 -10.97 -5.08
C GLU A 107 -0.94 -9.98 -5.66
N SER A 108 -1.28 -8.94 -4.89
CA SER A 108 -2.30 -7.95 -5.21
C SER A 108 -1.74 -6.61 -5.66
N LEU A 109 -0.58 -6.21 -5.15
CA LEU A 109 0.05 -4.92 -5.48
C LEU A 109 0.42 -4.86 -6.96
N LEU A 110 0.04 -3.76 -7.61
CA LEU A 110 0.36 -3.44 -9.00
C LEU A 110 1.22 -2.18 -9.12
N ARG A 111 1.12 -1.28 -8.14
CA ARG A 111 1.94 -0.07 -8.07
C ARG A 111 2.41 0.16 -6.63
N VAL A 112 3.70 0.42 -6.48
CA VAL A 112 4.31 0.83 -5.21
C VAL A 112 5.12 2.09 -5.45
N GLY A 113 4.62 3.22 -4.96
CA GLY A 113 5.31 4.50 -4.92
C GLY A 113 6.20 4.58 -3.68
N VAL A 114 7.39 4.00 -3.75
CA VAL A 114 8.44 4.09 -2.73
C VAL A 114 9.79 4.24 -3.44
N ALA A 115 10.61 5.18 -2.99
CA ALA A 115 11.90 5.51 -3.63
C ALA A 115 13.04 4.60 -3.14
N PHE A 116 13.14 3.40 -3.71
CA PHE A 116 14.25 2.47 -3.45
C PHE A 116 15.57 2.97 -4.05
N GLN A 117 16.65 2.98 -3.27
CA GLN A 117 18.00 3.31 -3.75
C GLN A 117 18.74 2.07 -4.24
N SER A 118 18.53 0.92 -3.59
CA SER A 118 19.14 -0.36 -3.93
C SER A 118 18.72 -0.80 -5.34
N MET A 119 19.71 -1.13 -6.17
CA MET A 119 19.47 -1.67 -7.53
C MET A 119 18.76 -3.03 -7.45
N GLU A 120 19.14 -3.87 -6.49
CA GLU A 120 18.51 -5.18 -6.29
C GLU A 120 17.03 -5.01 -5.90
N ALA A 121 16.75 -4.16 -4.91
CA ALA A 121 15.39 -3.90 -4.46
C ALA A 121 14.51 -3.38 -5.61
N ARG A 122 15.03 -2.42 -6.40
CA ARG A 122 14.32 -1.90 -7.57
C ARG A 122 14.00 -2.98 -8.60
N HIS A 123 14.97 -3.83 -8.92
CA HIS A 123 14.78 -4.88 -9.90
C HIS A 123 13.73 -5.89 -9.45
N ARG A 124 13.87 -6.41 -8.23
CA ARG A 124 12.97 -7.44 -7.67
C ARG A 124 11.56 -6.92 -7.43
N VAL A 125 11.42 -5.67 -6.98
CA VAL A 125 10.10 -5.02 -6.88
C VAL A 125 9.46 -4.89 -8.27
N SER A 126 10.20 -4.49 -9.30
CA SER A 126 9.67 -4.40 -10.67
C SER A 126 9.14 -5.75 -11.17
N GLU A 127 9.93 -6.82 -11.02
CA GLU A 127 9.54 -8.17 -11.43
C GLU A 127 8.29 -8.67 -10.67
N ALA A 128 8.20 -8.40 -9.36
CA ALA A 128 7.03 -8.76 -8.56
C ALA A 128 5.75 -8.06 -9.04
N LEU A 129 5.83 -6.75 -9.33
CA LEU A 129 4.68 -5.98 -9.81
C LEU A 129 4.27 -6.41 -11.23
N GLU A 130 5.23 -6.67 -12.12
CA GLU A 130 4.97 -7.21 -13.47
C GLU A 130 4.28 -8.57 -13.41
N ARG A 131 4.74 -9.47 -12.54
CA ARG A 131 4.12 -10.79 -12.30
C ARG A 131 2.67 -10.65 -11.83
N ASN A 132 2.39 -9.73 -10.91
CA ASN A 132 1.03 -9.50 -10.41
C ASN A 132 0.13 -8.90 -11.50
N TYR A 133 0.67 -7.98 -12.31
CA TYR A 133 -0.04 -7.40 -13.44
C TYR A 133 -0.40 -8.45 -14.50
N GLU A 134 0.54 -9.33 -14.84
CA GLU A 134 0.33 -10.43 -15.78
C GLU A 134 -0.73 -11.42 -15.26
N ARG A 135 -0.68 -11.76 -13.97
CA ARG A 135 -1.70 -12.60 -13.33
C ARG A 135 -3.10 -12.01 -13.44
N LEU A 136 -3.24 -10.70 -13.22
CA LEU A 136 -4.51 -10.00 -13.39
C LEU A 136 -4.98 -10.03 -14.86
N ARG A 137 -4.04 -9.88 -15.80
CA ARG A 137 -4.34 -9.96 -17.25
C ARG A 137 -4.87 -11.32 -17.65
N VAL A 138 -4.27 -12.41 -17.16
CA VAL A 138 -4.73 -13.79 -17.42
C VAL A 138 -6.13 -14.01 -16.84
N ARG A 139 -6.36 -13.66 -15.56
CA ARG A 139 -7.68 -13.79 -14.92
C ARG A 139 -8.78 -13.04 -15.68
N ARG A 140 -8.49 -11.85 -16.20
CA ARG A 140 -9.44 -11.09 -17.02
C ARG A 140 -9.78 -11.77 -18.34
N ARG A 141 -8.83 -12.51 -18.94
CA ARG A 141 -9.08 -13.29 -20.17
C ARG A 141 -9.95 -14.50 -19.86
N GLU A 142 -9.63 -15.26 -18.82
CA GLU A 142 -10.41 -16.43 -18.40
C GLU A 142 -11.86 -16.07 -18.07
N ASN A 143 -12.08 -14.96 -17.35
CA ASN A 143 -13.43 -14.50 -17.01
C ASN A 143 -14.22 -13.98 -18.23
N ASN A 144 -13.53 -13.53 -19.28
CA ASN A 144 -14.16 -13.04 -20.51
C ASN A 144 -14.27 -14.14 -21.58
N ASP A 145 -13.86 -15.38 -21.31
CA ASP A 145 -14.04 -16.51 -22.21
C ASP A 145 -15.41 -17.17 -21.94
N PRO A 146 -16.43 -16.95 -22.79
CA PRO A 146 -17.76 -17.53 -22.61
C PRO A 146 -17.78 -19.07 -22.71
N THR A 147 -16.68 -19.71 -23.12
CA THR A 147 -16.59 -21.18 -23.20
C THR A 147 -16.12 -21.83 -21.89
N ALA A 148 -15.59 -21.05 -20.94
CA ALA A 148 -15.05 -21.58 -19.67
C ALA A 148 -16.14 -21.87 -18.60
N THR A 149 -17.37 -21.36 -18.76
CA THR A 149 -18.46 -21.53 -17.78
C THR A 149 -19.29 -22.80 -17.97
N SER A 150 -18.92 -23.68 -18.89
CA SER A 150 -19.60 -24.97 -19.13
C SER A 150 -18.74 -26.17 -18.75
N LYS A 151 -18.42 -26.33 -17.46
CA LYS A 151 -18.01 -27.62 -16.87
C LYS A 151 -18.49 -27.74 -15.43
#